data_AF-A0A849WFY2-F1
#
_entry.id   AF-A0A849WFY2-F1
#
_cell.length_a   1.000
_cell.length_b   1.000
_cell.length_c   1.000
_cell.angle_alpha   90.00
_cell.angle_beta   90.00
_cell.angle_gamma   90.00
#
_symmetry.space_group_name_H-M   'P 1'
#
loop_
_entity.id
_entity.type
_entity.pdbx_description
1 polymer ?
#
loop_
_entity_poly.entity_id
_entity_poly.type
_entity_poly.pdbx_seq_one_letter_code
_entity_poly.pdbx_strand_id
1 'polypeptide(L)'
;MIVYVISKEKKPLMPTKRFGKVRRLLKEGKAKVVSTKPFTIQLLYETKGYTQTLYMGIDPGTKNIGISVRKETGEVVYLGEVETRSQEVTEKMKERSTARKARRRHQREKRKRRAKKAKKIFERKSFKIKGRKEPLVCKGIKPKLVKFQNRKRKKGWLTPTARHLLESHQAIVEKIKKILPIKKVSVEYGQFDIQKLENPEIQGKEYQNGRMKGYRNASEYVLSRDKHTCQLCEKRQGKLEVHHVVWKQEGGQDVPENLVTLCEKCHAQVHKNQKMKAKLAEIFTGMEKKYTPATLLNTIMPFFYQWLQSQFKEVNITYGYETKEKRLSQQLSKSHTLDAYLISLEEEIIHPEFYNFVPYRFQQFRRHNRQLIYALRDRNYKLGKDIVAKNRNKKTGQTKESLHEFILDKGASCLSSLKVYPGTKVHRSKFDKFRRGDTVYYQKKRYVVKGYGEMGRSLGFVGEKKYVLAKECKLIAKNTGLVCL
;
A
#
# COMPACT_ATOMS: atom_id res chain seq x y z
N MET A 1 7.92 30.48 11.55
CA MET A 1 6.54 29.95 11.72
C MET A 1 5.57 30.83 10.94
N ILE A 2 4.51 30.29 10.36
CA ILE A 2 3.49 31.07 9.63
C ILE A 2 2.10 30.72 10.19
N VAL A 3 1.24 31.72 10.33
CA VAL A 3 -0.16 31.53 10.72
C VAL A 3 -1.05 31.58 9.48
N TYR A 4 -1.78 30.50 9.22
CA TYR A 4 -2.76 30.44 8.14
C TYR A 4 -4.09 31.04 8.61
N VAL A 5 -4.74 31.83 7.75
CA VAL A 5 -5.92 32.61 8.12
C VAL A 5 -7.07 32.26 7.18
N ILE A 6 -8.25 32.07 7.75
CA ILE A 6 -9.49 31.77 7.04
C ILE A 6 -10.53 32.83 7.44
N SER A 7 -11.34 33.27 6.48
CA SER A 7 -12.45 34.19 6.70
C SER A 7 -13.60 33.57 7.51
N LYS A 8 -14.56 34.40 7.93
CA LYS A 8 -15.79 33.95 8.59
C LYS A 8 -16.57 32.93 7.74
N GLU A 9 -16.57 33.09 6.41
CA GLU A 9 -17.21 32.22 5.40
C GLU A 9 -16.37 30.98 5.03
N LYS A 10 -15.29 30.69 5.77
CA LYS A 10 -14.38 29.56 5.52
C LYS A 10 -13.57 29.66 4.22
N LYS A 11 -13.39 30.86 3.66
CA LYS A 11 -12.52 31.09 2.50
C LYS A 11 -11.07 31.35 2.96
N PRO A 12 -10.05 30.78 2.30
CA PRO A 12 -8.66 31.01 2.67
C PRO A 12 -8.24 32.46 2.37
N LEU A 13 -7.52 33.07 3.30
CA LEU A 13 -6.93 34.41 3.18
C LEU A 13 -5.39 34.29 3.13
N MET A 14 -4.72 35.43 2.94
CA MET A 14 -3.26 35.45 2.98
C MET A 14 -2.72 35.04 4.36
N PRO A 15 -1.71 34.16 4.42
CA PRO A 15 -1.04 33.81 5.66
C PRO A 15 -0.29 35.02 6.25
N THR A 16 -0.02 35.00 7.56
CA THR A 16 0.65 36.10 8.25
C THR A 16 1.75 35.63 9.21
N LYS A 17 2.80 36.46 9.33
CA LYS A 17 3.86 36.37 10.34
C LYS A 17 3.61 37.31 11.54
N ARG A 18 2.51 38.09 11.56
CA ARG A 18 2.19 39.06 12.62
C ARG A 18 1.61 38.39 13.87
N PHE A 19 2.44 37.65 14.61
CA PHE A 19 2.00 36.84 15.76
C PHE A 19 1.34 37.64 16.89
N GLY A 20 1.82 38.87 17.16
CA GLY A 20 1.22 39.74 18.17
C GLY A 20 -0.23 40.09 17.86
N LYS A 21 -0.53 40.42 16.60
CA LYS A 21 -1.91 40.68 16.14
C LYS A 21 -2.77 39.43 16.29
N VAL A 22 -2.27 38.26 15.89
CA VAL A 22 -2.98 36.98 16.03
C VAL A 22 -3.32 36.69 17.49
N ARG A 23 -2.35 36.86 18.41
CA ARG A 23 -2.56 36.64 19.84
C ARG A 23 -3.64 37.57 20.40
N ARG A 24 -3.60 38.85 20.05
CA ARG A 24 -4.62 39.83 20.44
C ARG A 24 -6.01 39.45 19.92
N LEU A 25 -6.12 39.06 18.64
CA LEU A 25 -7.39 38.61 18.06
C LEU A 25 -7.97 37.38 18.76
N LEU A 26 -7.12 36.44 19.18
CA LEU A 26 -7.54 35.27 19.94
C LEU A 26 -7.98 35.64 21.37
N LYS A 27 -7.26 36.56 22.04
CA LYS A 27 -7.60 37.04 23.39
C LYS A 27 -8.92 37.83 23.39
N GLU A 28 -9.15 38.63 22.37
CA GLU A 28 -10.38 39.43 22.19
C GLU A 28 -11.56 38.60 21.65
N GLY A 29 -11.39 37.30 21.39
CA GLY A 29 -12.46 36.45 20.85
C GLY A 29 -12.87 36.78 19.40
N LYS A 30 -12.08 37.57 18.66
CA LYS A 30 -12.32 37.93 17.25
C LYS A 30 -11.86 36.87 16.26
N ALA A 31 -11.11 35.88 16.73
CA ALA A 31 -10.68 34.72 15.95
C ALA A 31 -10.75 33.45 16.80
N LYS A 32 -10.87 32.29 16.14
CA LYS A 32 -10.79 30.97 16.79
C LYS A 32 -9.74 30.09 16.14
N VAL A 33 -9.12 29.21 16.91
CA VAL A 33 -8.17 28.21 16.38
C VAL A 33 -8.96 27.08 15.73
N VAL A 34 -8.68 26.81 14.45
CA VAL A 34 -9.29 25.71 13.68
C VAL A 34 -8.40 24.47 13.67
N SER A 35 -7.08 24.70 13.55
CA SER A 35 -6.08 23.63 13.47
C SER A 35 -4.83 24.06 14.22
N THR A 36 -4.23 23.14 14.96
CA THR A 36 -2.96 23.37 15.65
C THR A 36 -1.76 23.14 14.74
N LYS A 37 -1.88 22.29 13.73
CA LYS A 37 -0.79 21.95 12.80
C LYS A 37 -1.32 21.55 11.41
N PRO A 38 -1.05 22.36 10.36
CA PRO A 38 -0.53 23.72 10.41
C PRO A 38 -1.39 24.62 11.31
N PHE A 39 -0.77 25.63 11.94
CA PHE A 39 -1.51 26.51 12.85
C PHE A 39 -2.41 27.44 12.04
N THR A 40 -3.73 27.26 12.19
CA THR A 40 -4.73 27.93 11.38
C THR A 40 -5.80 28.56 12.27
N ILE A 41 -6.07 29.84 12.03
CA ILE A 41 -7.14 30.57 12.69
C ILE A 41 -8.28 30.90 11.71
N GLN A 42 -9.49 31.00 12.23
CA GLN A 42 -10.64 31.53 11.51
C GLN A 42 -11.07 32.84 12.16
N LEU A 43 -11.18 33.89 11.35
CA LEU A 43 -11.72 35.18 11.78
C LEU A 43 -13.23 35.07 11.96
N LEU A 44 -13.78 35.79 12.95
CA LEU A 44 -15.20 35.78 13.28
C LEU A 44 -15.95 37.03 12.82
N TYR A 45 -15.21 37.99 12.25
CA TYR A 45 -15.74 39.22 11.66
C TYR A 45 -15.56 39.21 10.13
N GLU A 46 -16.29 40.08 9.45
CA GLU A 46 -16.27 40.18 7.98
C GLU A 46 -14.98 40.83 7.48
N THR A 47 -14.46 40.32 6.37
CA THR A 47 -13.17 40.76 5.82
C THR A 47 -13.24 40.90 4.31
N LYS A 48 -12.50 41.88 3.78
CA LYS A 48 -12.24 41.98 2.33
C LYS A 48 -11.46 40.74 1.86
N GLY A 49 -11.87 40.18 0.72
CA GLY A 49 -11.31 38.94 0.15
C GLY A 49 -10.09 39.13 -0.75
N TYR A 50 -9.34 40.23 -0.61
CA TYR A 50 -8.19 40.51 -1.48
C TYR A 50 -7.02 39.55 -1.17
N THR A 51 -6.56 38.83 -2.19
CA THR A 51 -5.46 37.86 -2.07
C THR A 51 -4.46 38.01 -3.20
N GLN A 52 -3.18 37.98 -2.83
CA GLN A 52 -2.08 37.88 -3.79
C GLN A 52 -2.08 36.51 -4.49
N THR A 53 -1.43 36.43 -5.65
CA THR A 53 -1.27 35.17 -6.39
C THR A 53 -0.25 34.29 -5.67
N LEU A 54 -0.64 33.05 -5.39
CA LEU A 54 0.24 32.01 -4.85
C LEU A 54 0.42 30.89 -5.87
N TYR A 55 1.65 30.39 -5.93
CA TYR A 55 2.10 29.36 -6.85
C TYR A 55 2.38 28.09 -6.04
N MET A 56 1.75 26.99 -6.43
CA MET A 56 1.95 25.69 -5.79
C MET A 56 2.77 24.79 -6.69
N GLY A 57 3.85 24.20 -6.18
CA GLY A 57 4.59 23.15 -6.87
C GLY A 57 4.31 21.79 -6.27
N ILE A 58 4.14 20.77 -7.12
CA ILE A 58 3.84 19.40 -6.71
C ILE A 58 4.88 18.46 -7.33
N ASP A 59 5.65 17.79 -6.48
CA ASP A 59 6.47 16.61 -6.82
C ASP A 59 5.63 15.34 -6.51
N PRO A 60 5.00 14.72 -7.52
CA PRO A 60 4.15 13.56 -7.33
C PRO A 60 4.98 12.28 -7.20
N GLY A 61 4.79 11.57 -6.09
CA GLY A 61 5.48 10.30 -5.86
C GLY A 61 4.56 9.21 -5.31
N THR A 62 4.99 7.95 -5.46
CA THR A 62 4.20 6.81 -4.97
C THR A 62 4.27 6.67 -3.46
N LYS A 63 5.45 6.89 -2.86
CA LYS A 63 5.69 6.78 -1.43
C LYS A 63 5.66 8.15 -0.76
N ASN A 64 6.39 9.10 -1.32
CA ASN A 64 6.47 10.46 -0.81
C ASN A 64 5.91 11.41 -1.86
N ILE A 65 5.16 12.42 -1.43
CA ILE A 65 4.70 13.52 -2.30
C ILE A 65 5.26 14.80 -1.71
N GLY A 66 5.99 15.58 -2.51
CA GLY A 66 6.48 16.89 -2.14
C GLY A 66 5.50 17.98 -2.57
N ILE A 67 5.25 18.96 -1.71
CA ILE A 67 4.46 20.13 -2.08
C ILE A 67 5.09 21.39 -1.52
N SER A 68 5.13 22.41 -2.35
CA SER A 68 5.55 23.76 -1.99
C SER A 68 4.43 24.75 -2.32
N VAL A 69 4.36 25.86 -1.59
CA VAL A 69 3.62 27.05 -2.00
C VAL A 69 4.48 28.27 -1.73
N ARG A 70 4.60 29.12 -2.74
CA ARG A 70 5.39 30.36 -2.70
C ARG A 70 4.59 31.57 -3.20
N LYS A 71 5.08 32.75 -2.84
CA LYS A 71 4.69 34.02 -3.48
C LYS A 71 5.43 34.17 -4.81
N GLU A 72 5.06 35.19 -5.56
CA GLU A 72 5.75 35.62 -6.79
C GLU A 72 7.23 35.93 -6.54
N THR A 73 7.54 36.59 -5.41
CA THR A 73 8.91 36.92 -4.97
C THR A 73 9.80 35.72 -4.61
N GLY A 74 9.34 34.48 -4.80
CA GLY A 74 10.05 33.28 -4.35
C GLY A 74 9.86 32.94 -2.87
N GLU A 75 9.33 33.85 -2.04
CA GLU A 75 9.13 33.63 -0.60
C GLU A 75 8.22 32.42 -0.33
N VAL A 76 8.70 31.48 0.49
CA VAL A 76 7.98 30.25 0.82
C VAL A 76 6.94 30.51 1.90
N VAL A 77 5.68 30.15 1.60
CA VAL A 77 4.58 30.24 2.58
C VAL A 77 4.13 28.89 3.11
N TYR A 78 4.52 27.80 2.43
CA TYR A 78 4.22 26.43 2.84
C TYR A 78 5.19 25.43 2.22
N LEU A 79 5.69 24.50 3.02
CA LEU A 79 6.32 23.27 2.56
C LEU A 79 5.64 22.08 3.24
N GLY A 80 5.37 21.03 2.48
CA GLY A 80 4.80 19.80 2.99
C GLY A 80 5.39 18.58 2.31
N GLU A 81 5.61 17.54 3.11
CA GLU A 81 5.95 16.22 2.60
C GLU A 81 4.92 15.20 3.09
N VAL A 82 4.46 14.34 2.20
CA VAL A 82 3.42 13.35 2.51
C VAL A 82 3.96 11.95 2.32
N GLU A 83 4.03 11.17 3.39
CA GLU A 83 4.23 9.73 3.31
C GLU A 83 2.88 9.04 3.07
N THR A 84 2.70 8.50 1.86
CA THR A 84 1.52 7.74 1.47
C THR A 84 1.58 6.30 2.01
N ARG A 85 0.42 5.64 2.05
CA ARG A 85 0.32 4.21 2.40
C ARG A 85 0.09 3.29 1.21
N SER A 86 0.48 3.74 0.01
CA SER A 86 0.27 3.01 -1.25
C SER A 86 0.84 1.59 -1.20
N GLN A 87 2.00 1.41 -0.56
CA GLN A 87 2.67 0.12 -0.36
C GLN A 87 1.83 -0.87 0.46
N GLU A 88 1.16 -0.40 1.53
CA GLU A 88 0.28 -1.23 2.36
C GLU A 88 -0.99 -1.67 1.59
N VAL A 89 -1.44 -0.91 0.60
CA VAL A 89 -2.71 -1.19 -0.11
C VAL A 89 -2.66 -2.53 -0.83
N THR A 90 -1.55 -2.84 -1.50
CA THR A 90 -1.37 -4.09 -2.23
C THR A 90 -1.51 -5.29 -1.30
N GLU A 91 -0.87 -5.23 -0.13
CA GLU A 91 -0.98 -6.27 0.90
C GLU A 91 -2.41 -6.38 1.43
N LYS A 92 -3.07 -5.27 1.77
CA LYS A 92 -4.47 -5.27 2.24
C LYS A 92 -5.45 -5.80 1.18
N MET A 93 -5.17 -5.59 -0.10
CA MET A 93 -5.95 -6.16 -1.20
C MET A 93 -5.74 -7.68 -1.32
N LYS A 94 -4.51 -8.16 -1.09
CA LYS A 94 -4.19 -9.60 -0.98
C LYS A 94 -4.93 -10.23 0.21
N GLU A 95 -4.86 -9.64 1.40
CA GLU A 95 -5.62 -10.07 2.59
C GLU A 95 -7.13 -10.16 2.30
N ARG A 96 -7.71 -9.12 1.70
CA ARG A 96 -9.13 -9.08 1.33
C ARG A 96 -9.49 -10.18 0.34
N SER A 97 -8.63 -10.44 -0.65
CA SER A 97 -8.80 -11.53 -1.62
C SER A 97 -8.79 -12.89 -0.93
N THR A 98 -7.83 -13.12 -0.04
CA THR A 98 -7.70 -14.35 0.75
C THR A 98 -8.93 -14.58 1.63
N ALA A 99 -9.39 -13.56 2.36
CA ALA A 99 -10.61 -13.65 3.17
C ALA A 99 -11.85 -14.00 2.33
N ARG A 100 -12.00 -13.40 1.14
CA ARG A 100 -13.09 -13.71 0.20
C ARG A 100 -13.00 -15.15 -0.32
N LYS A 101 -11.80 -15.63 -0.66
CA LYS A 101 -11.56 -17.03 -1.08
C LYS A 101 -11.91 -18.00 0.05
N ALA A 102 -11.46 -17.74 1.28
CA ALA A 102 -11.79 -18.54 2.46
C ALA A 102 -13.30 -18.61 2.70
N ARG A 103 -14.01 -17.46 2.66
CA ARG A 103 -15.48 -17.43 2.78
C ARG A 103 -16.17 -18.30 1.72
N ARG A 104 -15.76 -18.18 0.45
CA ARG A 104 -16.31 -19.01 -0.64
C ARG A 104 -16.06 -20.50 -0.41
N ARG A 105 -14.86 -20.86 0.05
CA ARG A 105 -14.51 -22.25 0.42
C ARG A 105 -15.42 -22.76 1.54
N HIS A 106 -15.55 -22.02 2.65
CA HIS A 106 -16.40 -22.42 3.78
C HIS A 106 -17.88 -22.52 3.40
N GLN A 107 -18.41 -21.61 2.58
CA GLN A 107 -19.79 -21.71 2.08
C GLN A 107 -19.97 -22.95 1.20
N ARG A 108 -18.98 -23.28 0.35
CA ARG A 108 -19.00 -24.50 -0.47
C ARG A 108 -18.95 -25.76 0.40
N GLU A 109 -18.08 -25.80 1.41
CA GLU A 109 -17.98 -26.87 2.40
C GLU A 109 -19.31 -27.09 3.15
N LYS A 110 -19.94 -26.00 3.63
CA LYS A 110 -21.25 -26.08 4.31
C LYS A 110 -22.33 -26.65 3.39
N ARG A 111 -22.33 -26.25 2.11
CA ARG A 111 -23.23 -26.83 1.10
C ARG A 111 -22.96 -28.31 0.87
N LYS A 112 -21.69 -28.73 0.75
CA LYS A 112 -21.30 -30.15 0.66
C LYS A 112 -21.82 -30.98 1.84
N ARG A 113 -21.64 -30.49 3.07
CA ARG A 113 -22.14 -31.18 4.28
C ARG A 113 -23.66 -31.31 4.28
N ARG A 114 -24.40 -30.25 3.92
CA ARG A 114 -25.86 -30.28 3.82
C ARG A 114 -26.35 -31.24 2.72
N ALA A 115 -25.72 -31.21 1.55
CA ALA A 115 -26.04 -32.12 0.46
C ALA A 115 -25.77 -33.59 0.85
N LYS A 116 -24.67 -33.87 1.56
CA LYS A 116 -24.36 -35.20 2.12
C LYS A 116 -25.45 -35.64 3.09
N LYS A 117 -25.82 -34.79 4.05
CA LYS A 117 -26.86 -35.08 5.05
C LYS A 117 -28.21 -35.37 4.38
N ALA A 118 -28.55 -34.61 3.34
CA ALA A 118 -29.80 -34.79 2.60
C ALA A 118 -29.77 -35.93 1.57
N LYS A 119 -28.68 -36.70 1.46
CA LYS A 119 -28.46 -37.72 0.41
C LYS A 119 -28.60 -37.19 -1.05
N LYS A 120 -28.45 -35.88 -1.27
CA LYS A 120 -28.60 -35.21 -2.59
C LYS A 120 -27.27 -35.01 -3.32
N ILE A 121 -26.30 -35.89 -3.10
CA ILE A 121 -25.02 -35.84 -3.82
C ILE A 121 -25.15 -36.70 -5.06
N PHE A 122 -24.84 -36.15 -6.23
CA PHE A 122 -24.74 -36.91 -7.47
C PHE A 122 -23.26 -37.13 -7.83
N GLU A 123 -22.98 -38.25 -8.46
CA GLU A 123 -21.67 -38.50 -9.06
C GLU A 123 -21.59 -37.74 -10.39
N ARG A 124 -20.53 -36.96 -10.59
CA ARG A 124 -20.20 -36.46 -11.93
C ARG A 124 -19.31 -37.48 -12.63
N LYS A 125 -19.38 -37.47 -13.98
CA LYS A 125 -18.44 -38.15 -14.87
C LYS A 125 -17.02 -38.11 -14.32
N SER A 126 -16.41 -39.29 -14.33
CA SER A 126 -15.02 -39.55 -13.95
C SER A 126 -14.06 -38.82 -14.89
N PHE A 127 -12.98 -38.26 -14.34
CA PHE A 127 -11.89 -37.68 -15.12
C PHE A 127 -10.61 -38.49 -14.88
N LYS A 128 -9.91 -38.87 -15.95
CA LYS A 128 -8.60 -39.53 -15.88
C LYS A 128 -7.52 -38.45 -15.67
N ILE A 129 -6.90 -38.44 -14.50
CA ILE A 129 -5.79 -37.51 -14.19
C ILE A 129 -4.49 -38.19 -14.61
N LYS A 130 -3.61 -37.48 -15.32
CA LYS A 130 -2.30 -37.99 -15.79
C LYS A 130 -1.50 -38.50 -14.57
N GLY A 131 -1.09 -39.77 -14.58
CA GLY A 131 -0.35 -40.41 -13.48
C GLY A 131 -1.17 -41.22 -12.48
N ARG A 132 -2.50 -41.31 -12.62
CA ARG A 132 -3.36 -42.18 -11.79
C ARG A 132 -3.94 -43.32 -12.65
N LYS A 133 -3.81 -44.57 -12.20
CA LYS A 133 -4.37 -45.76 -12.89
C LYS A 133 -5.91 -45.71 -12.94
N GLU A 134 -6.54 -45.24 -11.86
CA GLU A 134 -8.00 -45.17 -11.76
C GLU A 134 -8.58 -43.76 -11.98
N PRO A 135 -9.71 -43.64 -12.68
CA PRO A 135 -10.43 -42.38 -12.85
C PRO A 135 -10.96 -41.83 -11.52
N LEU A 136 -10.89 -40.52 -11.32
CA LEU A 136 -11.33 -39.91 -10.06
C LEU A 136 -12.82 -39.53 -10.15
N VAL A 137 -13.67 -40.26 -9.42
CA VAL A 137 -15.12 -39.96 -9.32
C VAL A 137 -15.32 -38.67 -8.53
N CYS A 138 -15.85 -37.64 -9.19
CA CYS A 138 -16.04 -36.33 -8.58
C CYS A 138 -17.48 -36.18 -8.08
N LYS A 139 -17.69 -36.14 -6.75
CA LYS A 139 -19.01 -35.82 -6.17
C LYS A 139 -19.41 -34.37 -6.47
N GLY A 140 -20.49 -34.17 -7.22
CA GLY A 140 -20.96 -32.89 -7.75
C GLY A 140 -21.98 -32.18 -6.85
N ILE A 141 -21.98 -30.84 -6.92
CA ILE A 141 -23.10 -29.98 -6.52
C ILE A 141 -23.33 -29.05 -7.70
N LYS A 142 -24.58 -28.90 -8.19
CA LYS A 142 -24.91 -28.08 -9.36
C LYS A 142 -24.26 -26.69 -9.20
N PRO A 143 -23.31 -26.29 -10.07
CA PRO A 143 -22.62 -25.02 -9.92
C PRO A 143 -23.60 -23.88 -10.16
N LYS A 144 -23.53 -22.81 -9.35
CA LYS A 144 -24.10 -21.52 -9.78
C LYS A 144 -23.27 -21.04 -10.97
N LEU A 145 -23.94 -20.58 -12.02
CA LEU A 145 -23.30 -19.90 -13.16
C LEU A 145 -22.32 -18.85 -12.62
N VAL A 146 -21.08 -18.92 -13.11
CA VAL A 146 -20.00 -18.05 -12.66
C VAL A 146 -20.24 -16.67 -13.27
N LYS A 147 -20.66 -15.69 -12.46
CA LYS A 147 -20.84 -14.27 -12.86
C LYS A 147 -19.49 -13.58 -13.11
N PHE A 148 -18.66 -14.12 -14.00
CA PHE A 148 -17.43 -13.45 -14.43
C PHE A 148 -17.73 -12.38 -15.48
N GLN A 149 -18.68 -12.66 -16.38
CA GLN A 149 -19.11 -11.75 -17.46
C GLN A 149 -19.78 -10.46 -16.93
N ASN A 150 -20.39 -10.45 -15.74
CA ASN A 150 -21.01 -9.25 -15.15
C ASN A 150 -20.00 -8.24 -14.55
N ARG A 151 -18.72 -8.27 -14.94
CA ARG A 151 -17.67 -7.38 -14.41
C ARG A 151 -16.92 -6.67 -15.53
N LYS A 152 -17.62 -6.18 -16.55
CA LYS A 152 -17.03 -5.28 -17.53
C LYS A 152 -16.57 -4.02 -16.79
N ARG A 153 -15.28 -3.70 -16.88
CA ARG A 153 -14.72 -2.48 -16.30
C ARG A 153 -15.15 -1.31 -17.18
N LYS A 154 -15.53 -0.19 -16.56
CA LYS A 154 -15.88 1.03 -17.29
C LYS A 154 -14.63 1.60 -17.98
N LYS A 155 -14.81 2.41 -19.03
CA LYS A 155 -13.72 3.20 -19.64
C LYS A 155 -13.13 4.12 -18.55
N GLY A 156 -11.80 4.23 -18.47
CA GLY A 156 -11.12 4.99 -17.41
C GLY A 156 -11.08 4.30 -16.03
N TRP A 157 -11.36 2.99 -15.96
CA TRP A 157 -11.27 2.27 -14.68
C TRP A 157 -9.83 2.16 -14.20
N LEU A 158 -9.53 2.82 -13.09
CA LEU A 158 -8.28 2.68 -12.36
C LEU A 158 -8.33 1.48 -11.40
N THR A 159 -7.19 0.80 -11.22
CA THR A 159 -7.06 -0.22 -10.18
C THR A 159 -7.26 0.41 -8.79
N PRO A 160 -7.72 -0.33 -7.77
CA PRO A 160 -7.87 0.22 -6.42
C PRO A 160 -6.60 0.85 -5.86
N THR A 161 -5.43 0.33 -6.22
CA THR A 161 -4.13 0.89 -5.82
C THR A 161 -3.84 2.21 -6.53
N ALA A 162 -4.02 2.27 -7.86
CA ALA A 162 -3.85 3.50 -8.64
C ALA A 162 -4.85 4.58 -8.20
N ARG A 163 -6.12 4.22 -8.06
CA ARG A 163 -7.17 5.12 -7.58
C ARG A 163 -6.85 5.68 -6.19
N HIS A 164 -6.36 4.85 -5.27
CA HIS A 164 -5.96 5.32 -3.94
C HIS A 164 -4.81 6.32 -4.02
N LEU A 165 -3.82 6.07 -4.88
CA LEU A 165 -2.71 7.00 -5.07
C LEU A 165 -3.19 8.34 -5.64
N LEU A 166 -4.06 8.32 -6.65
CA LEU A 166 -4.70 9.53 -7.19
C LEU A 166 -5.47 10.30 -6.11
N GLU A 167 -6.34 9.62 -5.36
CA GLU A 167 -7.12 10.21 -4.27
C GLU A 167 -6.21 10.80 -3.16
N SER A 168 -5.00 10.25 -2.99
CA SER A 168 -4.03 10.77 -2.01
C SER A 168 -3.44 12.11 -2.45
N HIS A 169 -3.10 12.24 -3.73
CA HIS A 169 -2.62 13.51 -4.33
C HIS A 169 -3.74 14.57 -4.29
N GLN A 170 -4.96 14.20 -4.66
CA GLN A 170 -6.12 15.10 -4.59
C GLN A 170 -6.37 15.58 -3.16
N ALA A 171 -6.34 14.67 -2.18
CA ALA A 171 -6.65 14.99 -0.78
C ALA A 171 -5.64 15.95 -0.13
N ILE A 172 -4.35 15.91 -0.53
CA ILE A 172 -3.37 16.86 -0.02
C ILE A 172 -3.55 18.24 -0.65
N VAL A 173 -3.80 18.31 -1.96
CA VAL A 173 -4.11 19.57 -2.66
C VAL A 173 -5.37 20.22 -2.07
N GLU A 174 -6.42 19.44 -1.83
CA GLU A 174 -7.64 19.92 -1.16
C GLU A 174 -7.39 20.43 0.26
N LYS A 175 -6.46 19.82 1.01
CA LYS A 175 -6.08 20.29 2.35
C LYS A 175 -5.39 21.65 2.29
N ILE A 176 -4.50 21.86 1.33
CA ILE A 176 -3.75 23.11 1.18
C ILE A 176 -4.67 24.21 0.65
N LYS A 177 -5.54 23.90 -0.31
CA LYS A 177 -6.58 24.83 -0.83
C LYS A 177 -7.53 25.34 0.25
N LYS A 178 -7.72 24.63 1.36
CA LYS A 178 -8.52 25.08 2.51
C LYS A 178 -7.84 26.16 3.36
N ILE A 179 -6.52 26.27 3.30
CA ILE A 179 -5.73 27.18 4.14
C ILE A 179 -5.00 28.26 3.34
N LEU A 180 -4.86 28.11 2.03
CA LEU A 180 -4.14 29.04 1.15
C LEU A 180 -4.93 29.35 -0.13
N PRO A 181 -4.98 30.62 -0.57
CA PRO A 181 -5.62 31.05 -1.80
C PRO A 181 -4.71 30.81 -3.03
N ILE A 182 -4.54 29.55 -3.41
CA ILE A 182 -3.70 29.15 -4.56
C ILE A 182 -4.40 29.50 -5.88
N LYS A 183 -3.65 30.07 -6.84
CA LYS A 183 -4.15 30.39 -8.18
C LYS A 183 -3.46 29.60 -9.29
N LYS A 184 -2.13 29.47 -9.21
CA LYS A 184 -1.28 28.80 -10.21
C LYS A 184 -0.69 27.52 -9.62
N VAL A 185 -0.63 26.45 -10.42
CA VAL A 185 -0.08 25.16 -9.99
C VAL A 185 0.89 24.65 -11.03
N SER A 186 2.07 24.23 -10.60
CA SER A 186 3.03 23.49 -11.42
C SER A 186 3.16 22.08 -10.88
N VAL A 187 3.17 21.08 -11.76
CA VAL A 187 3.31 19.67 -11.38
C VAL A 187 4.37 19.00 -12.24
N GLU A 188 5.21 18.17 -11.62
CA GLU A 188 6.10 17.30 -12.39
C GLU A 188 5.29 16.21 -13.10
N TYR A 189 5.42 16.12 -14.42
CA TYR A 189 4.71 15.16 -15.26
C TYR A 189 5.69 14.46 -16.20
N GLY A 190 6.30 13.38 -15.75
CA GLY A 190 7.14 12.53 -16.59
C GLY A 190 6.33 11.40 -17.21
N GLN A 191 5.88 11.54 -18.47
CA GLN A 191 5.32 10.41 -19.20
C GLN A 191 6.45 9.53 -19.75
N PHE A 192 6.92 8.60 -18.92
CA PHE A 192 7.90 7.61 -19.37
C PHE A 192 7.20 6.43 -20.03
N ASP A 193 7.52 6.22 -21.31
CA ASP A 193 7.20 4.98 -21.99
C ASP A 193 8.27 3.93 -21.65
N ILE A 194 7.96 3.12 -20.66
CA ILE A 194 8.88 2.11 -20.14
C ILE A 194 9.21 1.06 -21.21
N GLN A 195 8.29 0.79 -22.14
CA GLN A 195 8.56 -0.15 -23.23
C GLN A 195 9.52 0.45 -24.24
N LYS A 196 9.42 1.74 -24.55
CA LYS A 196 10.42 2.46 -25.37
C LYS A 196 11.78 2.57 -24.69
N LEU A 197 11.82 2.70 -23.36
CA LEU A 197 13.08 2.68 -22.60
C LEU A 197 13.79 1.32 -22.66
N GLU A 198 13.02 0.22 -22.71
CA GLU A 198 13.58 -1.14 -22.84
C GLU A 198 13.89 -1.51 -24.30
N ASN A 199 13.08 -1.05 -25.25
CA ASN A 199 13.30 -1.22 -26.69
C ASN A 199 12.98 0.11 -27.42
N PRO A 200 13.99 0.94 -27.73
CA PRO A 200 13.80 2.24 -28.39
C PRO A 200 13.10 2.17 -29.75
N GLU A 201 13.18 1.03 -30.43
CA GLU A 201 12.62 0.81 -31.77
C GLU A 201 11.16 0.34 -31.76
N ILE A 202 10.54 0.13 -30.59
CA ILE A 202 9.19 -0.43 -30.48
C ILE A 202 8.15 0.45 -31.18
N GLN A 203 7.40 -0.13 -32.13
CA GLN A 203 6.38 0.60 -32.89
C GLN A 203 5.04 -0.15 -33.03
N GLY A 204 3.94 0.62 -33.05
CA GLY A 204 2.61 0.15 -33.44
C GLY A 204 2.12 -1.09 -32.68
N LYS A 205 1.92 -2.20 -33.41
CA LYS A 205 1.39 -3.47 -32.85
C LYS A 205 2.34 -4.11 -31.84
N GLU A 206 3.61 -3.75 -31.80
CA GLU A 206 4.60 -4.32 -30.89
C GLU A 206 4.34 -3.96 -29.43
N TYR A 207 3.71 -2.81 -29.16
CA TYR A 207 3.23 -2.45 -27.81
C TYR A 207 2.27 -3.47 -27.20
N GLN A 208 1.51 -4.15 -28.05
CA GLN A 208 0.56 -5.19 -27.65
C GLN A 208 1.23 -6.56 -27.52
N ASN A 209 2.45 -6.69 -28.05
CA ASN A 209 3.22 -7.91 -28.11
C ASN A 209 4.37 -7.85 -27.11
N GLY A 210 4.13 -8.30 -25.88
CA GLY A 210 5.23 -8.45 -24.93
C GLY A 210 6.26 -9.50 -25.41
N ARG A 211 7.44 -9.53 -24.80
CA ARG A 211 8.53 -10.51 -25.05
C ARG A 211 8.13 -11.99 -25.12
N MET A 212 6.95 -12.36 -24.61
CA MET A 212 6.39 -13.71 -24.64
C MET A 212 5.52 -13.97 -25.88
N LYS A 213 5.42 -13.02 -26.82
CA LYS A 213 4.69 -13.20 -28.09
C LYS A 213 5.30 -14.38 -28.84
N GLY A 214 4.45 -15.27 -29.35
CA GLY A 214 4.87 -16.51 -30.02
C GLY A 214 4.97 -17.72 -29.08
N TYR A 215 4.94 -17.53 -27.76
CA TYR A 215 4.90 -18.61 -26.79
C TYR A 215 3.48 -18.82 -26.25
N ARG A 216 3.08 -20.08 -26.04
CA ARG A 216 1.76 -20.48 -25.53
C ARG A 216 1.52 -20.03 -24.10
N ASN A 217 2.57 -20.00 -23.28
CA ASN A 217 2.52 -19.56 -21.89
C ASN A 217 3.90 -19.12 -21.37
N ALA A 218 3.92 -18.53 -20.17
CA ALA A 218 5.16 -18.05 -19.54
C ALA A 218 6.18 -19.18 -19.28
N SER A 219 5.71 -20.42 -19.06
CA SER A 219 6.61 -21.56 -18.83
C SER A 219 7.39 -21.94 -20.08
N GLU A 220 6.75 -21.95 -21.24
CA GLU A 220 7.41 -22.22 -22.52
C GLU A 220 8.45 -21.15 -22.86
N TYR A 221 8.10 -19.88 -22.65
CA TYR A 221 9.05 -18.77 -22.80
C TYR A 221 10.29 -18.95 -21.90
N VAL A 222 10.07 -19.30 -20.62
CA VAL A 222 11.16 -19.48 -19.64
C VAL A 222 12.03 -20.69 -19.97
N LEU A 223 11.44 -21.80 -20.42
CA LEU A 223 12.19 -22.97 -20.90
C LEU A 223 13.07 -22.61 -22.10
N SER A 224 12.53 -21.85 -23.06
CA SER A 224 13.28 -21.36 -24.21
C SER A 224 14.41 -20.41 -23.79
N ARG A 225 14.13 -19.42 -22.94
CA ARG A 225 15.11 -18.48 -22.38
C ARG A 225 16.27 -19.20 -21.70
N ASP A 226 15.96 -20.21 -20.89
CA ASP A 226 16.92 -20.98 -20.12
C ASP A 226 17.61 -22.08 -20.97
N LYS A 227 17.41 -22.06 -22.30
CA LYS A 227 17.94 -23.06 -23.26
C LYS A 227 17.66 -24.49 -22.82
N HIS A 228 16.47 -24.72 -22.25
CA HIS A 228 16.06 -26.02 -21.69
C HIS A 228 17.14 -26.61 -20.76
N THR A 229 17.76 -25.77 -19.94
CA THR A 229 18.84 -26.15 -19.03
C THR A 229 18.46 -25.81 -17.60
N CYS A 230 18.68 -26.75 -16.67
CA CYS A 230 18.45 -26.48 -15.25
C CYS A 230 19.42 -25.42 -14.73
N GLN A 231 18.91 -24.33 -14.16
CA GLN A 231 19.73 -23.20 -13.68
C GLN A 231 20.46 -23.46 -12.34
N LEU A 232 20.32 -24.65 -11.75
CA LEU A 232 21.02 -25.03 -10.51
C LEU A 232 22.11 -26.09 -10.71
N CYS A 233 21.91 -27.01 -11.67
CA CYS A 233 22.83 -28.12 -11.90
C CYS A 233 23.25 -28.29 -13.37
N GLU A 234 22.82 -27.36 -14.23
CA GLU A 234 23.20 -27.24 -15.65
C GLU A 234 22.85 -28.44 -16.53
N LYS A 235 22.06 -29.38 -16.02
CA LYS A 235 21.60 -30.54 -16.79
C LYS A 235 20.50 -30.14 -17.78
N ARG A 236 20.66 -30.61 -19.02
CA ARG A 236 19.68 -30.50 -20.13
C ARG A 236 18.74 -31.71 -20.25
N GLN A 237 19.05 -32.79 -19.57
CA GLN A 237 18.34 -34.06 -19.68
C GLN A 237 17.33 -34.26 -18.55
N GLY A 238 16.23 -34.95 -18.88
CA GLY A 238 15.15 -35.27 -17.96
C GLY A 238 13.99 -34.27 -18.00
N LYS A 239 13.00 -34.48 -17.13
CA LYS A 239 11.81 -33.63 -17.07
C LYS A 239 12.15 -32.30 -16.39
N LEU A 240 12.04 -31.21 -17.15
CA LEU A 240 12.24 -29.85 -16.67
C LEU A 240 10.91 -29.21 -16.28
N GLU A 241 10.92 -28.48 -15.18
CA GLU A 241 9.77 -27.79 -14.63
C GLU A 241 10.12 -26.34 -14.30
N VAL A 242 9.15 -25.44 -14.47
CA VAL A 242 9.34 -24.02 -14.19
C VAL A 242 8.92 -23.71 -12.75
N HIS A 243 9.89 -23.34 -11.94
CA HIS A 243 9.72 -23.01 -10.53
C HIS A 243 9.58 -21.49 -10.33
N HIS A 244 8.82 -21.08 -9.31
CA HIS A 244 8.73 -19.67 -8.91
C HIS A 244 9.81 -19.34 -7.87
N VAL A 245 10.74 -18.43 -8.17
CA VAL A 245 11.82 -18.01 -7.25
C VAL A 245 11.22 -17.46 -5.95
N VAL A 246 10.41 -16.40 -6.06
CA VAL A 246 9.48 -15.99 -5.01
C VAL A 246 8.19 -16.75 -5.22
N TRP A 247 7.73 -17.45 -4.19
CA TRP A 247 6.57 -18.31 -4.32
C TRP A 247 5.30 -17.51 -4.60
N LYS A 248 4.40 -18.05 -5.43
CA LYS A 248 3.10 -17.42 -5.76
C LYS A 248 2.25 -17.12 -4.52
N GLN A 249 2.42 -17.91 -3.46
CA GLN A 249 1.74 -17.69 -2.17
C GLN A 249 2.36 -16.53 -1.38
N GLU A 250 3.69 -16.40 -1.40
CA GLU A 250 4.44 -15.31 -0.78
C GLU A 250 4.24 -13.99 -1.54
N GLY A 251 3.85 -14.03 -2.81
CA GLY A 251 3.53 -12.86 -3.63
C GLY A 251 4.25 -12.81 -4.97
N GLY A 252 4.98 -13.87 -5.30
CA GLY A 252 5.60 -14.05 -6.60
C GLY A 252 4.59 -13.92 -7.73
N GLN A 253 4.97 -13.15 -8.74
CA GLN A 253 4.20 -12.99 -9.96
C GLN A 253 4.58 -14.08 -10.96
N ASP A 254 3.67 -14.33 -11.90
CA ASP A 254 3.85 -15.28 -13.00
C ASP A 254 4.55 -14.55 -14.16
N VAL A 255 5.74 -14.02 -13.89
CA VAL A 255 6.55 -13.22 -14.81
C VAL A 255 7.88 -13.92 -15.01
N PRO A 256 8.44 -13.93 -16.23
CA PRO A 256 9.70 -14.60 -16.52
C PRO A 256 10.84 -14.34 -15.53
N GLU A 257 10.98 -13.13 -15.00
CA GLU A 257 12.02 -12.78 -14.01
C GLU A 257 11.88 -13.53 -12.68
N ASN A 258 10.65 -13.93 -12.33
CA ASN A 258 10.37 -14.70 -11.12
C ASN A 258 10.26 -16.21 -11.38
N LEU A 259 10.53 -16.64 -12.61
CA LEU A 259 10.41 -18.02 -13.06
C LEU A 259 11.77 -18.56 -13.51
N VAL A 260 12.03 -19.81 -13.17
CA VAL A 260 13.32 -20.47 -13.44
C VAL A 260 13.11 -21.94 -13.82
N THR A 261 13.85 -22.40 -14.81
CA THR A 261 13.85 -23.80 -15.24
C THR A 261 14.70 -24.65 -14.30
N LEU A 262 14.08 -25.67 -13.68
CA LEU A 262 14.74 -26.65 -12.82
C LEU A 262 14.44 -28.08 -13.26
N CYS A 263 15.39 -28.99 -13.08
CA CYS A 263 15.11 -30.42 -13.17
C CYS A 263 14.30 -30.89 -11.96
N GLU A 264 13.59 -32.02 -12.09
CA GLU A 264 12.75 -32.60 -11.03
C GLU A 264 13.49 -32.75 -9.68
N LYS A 265 14.75 -33.20 -9.70
CA LYS A 265 15.58 -33.35 -8.48
C LYS A 265 15.82 -32.02 -7.79
N CYS A 266 16.26 -31.01 -8.54
CA CYS A 266 16.52 -29.67 -8.00
C CYS A 266 15.22 -28.97 -7.56
N HIS A 267 14.14 -29.14 -8.32
CA HIS A 267 12.82 -28.61 -7.98
C HIS A 267 12.34 -29.16 -6.63
N ALA A 268 12.44 -30.48 -6.42
CA ALA A 268 12.09 -31.11 -5.15
C ALA A 268 13.00 -30.66 -3.98
N GLN A 269 14.31 -30.47 -4.24
CA GLN A 269 15.26 -29.99 -3.24
C GLN A 269 14.99 -28.56 -2.79
N VAL A 270 14.59 -27.66 -3.70
CA VAL A 270 14.25 -26.26 -3.35
C VAL A 270 13.03 -26.18 -2.43
N HIS A 271 12.13 -27.17 -2.48
CA HIS A 271 11.01 -27.27 -1.55
C HIS A 271 11.40 -27.79 -0.15
N LYS A 272 12.51 -28.52 -0.03
CA LYS A 272 12.93 -29.19 1.21
C LYS A 272 14.09 -28.50 1.93
N ASN A 273 15.06 -27.97 1.19
CA ASN A 273 16.32 -27.47 1.72
C ASN A 273 16.41 -25.94 1.62
N GLN A 274 16.53 -25.29 2.78
CA GLN A 274 16.58 -23.83 2.89
C GLN A 274 17.87 -23.23 2.30
N LYS A 275 18.98 -23.96 2.28
CA LYS A 275 20.23 -23.53 1.64
C LYS A 275 20.08 -23.43 0.12
N MET A 276 19.41 -24.39 -0.51
CA MET A 276 19.15 -24.37 -1.95
C MET A 276 18.16 -23.27 -2.33
N LYS A 277 17.20 -22.96 -1.45
CA LYS A 277 16.31 -21.79 -1.61
C LYS A 277 17.10 -20.47 -1.56
N ALA A 278 18.07 -20.35 -0.65
CA ALA A 278 18.94 -19.17 -0.57
C ALA A 278 19.83 -19.01 -1.80
N LYS A 279 20.47 -20.11 -2.26
CA LYS A 279 21.26 -20.12 -3.50
C LYS A 279 20.45 -19.70 -4.74
N LEU A 280 19.21 -20.18 -4.85
CA LEU A 280 18.30 -19.77 -5.92
C LEU A 280 17.91 -18.28 -5.80
N ALA A 281 17.81 -17.74 -4.59
CA ALA A 281 17.52 -16.32 -4.39
C ALA A 281 18.72 -15.45 -4.78
N GLU A 282 19.95 -15.85 -4.47
CA GLU A 282 21.19 -15.15 -4.84
C GLU A 282 21.43 -15.08 -6.35
N ILE A 283 21.12 -16.15 -7.09
CA ILE A 283 21.18 -16.14 -8.57
C ILE A 283 20.22 -15.08 -9.16
N PHE A 284 19.16 -14.75 -8.43
CA PHE A 284 18.08 -13.87 -8.90
C PHE A 284 17.99 -12.52 -8.17
N THR A 285 18.91 -12.21 -7.23
CA THR A 285 18.95 -10.92 -6.51
C THR A 285 19.21 -9.71 -7.43
N GLY A 286 19.67 -9.92 -8.66
CA GLY A 286 19.86 -8.87 -9.66
C GLY A 286 18.58 -8.39 -10.37
N MET A 287 17.42 -9.02 -10.13
CA MET A 287 16.16 -8.70 -10.81
C MET A 287 15.14 -8.05 -9.88
N GLU A 288 15.52 -6.96 -9.21
CA GLU A 288 14.52 -6.08 -8.60
C GLU A 288 13.58 -5.52 -9.67
N LYS A 289 12.29 -5.42 -9.36
CA LYS A 289 11.29 -4.81 -10.24
C LYS A 289 11.59 -3.32 -10.42
N LYS A 290 12.43 -2.99 -11.40
CA LYS A 290 12.91 -1.63 -11.69
C LYS A 290 11.79 -0.58 -11.79
N TYR A 291 10.56 -0.96 -12.19
CA TYR A 291 9.56 0.03 -12.65
C TYR A 291 8.15 -0.01 -12.01
N THR A 292 7.91 -0.80 -10.94
CA THR A 292 6.54 -0.88 -10.36
C THR A 292 6.00 0.43 -9.76
N PRO A 293 6.82 1.28 -9.10
CA PRO A 293 6.34 2.57 -8.62
C PRO A 293 6.08 3.58 -9.74
N ALA A 294 7.00 3.67 -10.71
CA ALA A 294 6.90 4.62 -11.84
C ALA A 294 5.69 4.34 -12.73
N THR A 295 5.43 3.06 -13.06
CA THR A 295 4.21 2.67 -13.81
C THR A 295 2.92 3.13 -13.14
N LEU A 296 2.86 3.04 -11.81
CA LEU A 296 1.67 3.42 -11.06
C LEU A 296 1.44 4.94 -11.12
N LEU A 297 2.50 5.75 -11.01
CA LEU A 297 2.42 7.20 -11.20
C LEU A 297 1.96 7.53 -12.60
N ASN A 298 2.64 7.03 -13.64
CA ASN A 298 2.30 7.30 -15.03
C ASN A 298 0.83 6.96 -15.35
N THR A 299 0.28 5.92 -14.72
CA THR A 299 -1.13 5.53 -14.87
C THR A 299 -2.10 6.58 -14.29
N ILE A 300 -1.74 7.24 -13.18
CA ILE A 300 -2.63 8.20 -12.51
C ILE A 300 -2.44 9.64 -13.00
N MET A 301 -1.26 9.98 -13.51
CA MET A 301 -0.91 11.37 -13.81
C MET A 301 -1.87 12.04 -14.81
N PRO A 302 -2.36 11.41 -15.90
CA PRO A 302 -3.36 12.03 -16.79
C PRO A 302 -4.66 12.41 -16.06
N PHE A 303 -5.13 11.52 -15.17
CA PHE A 303 -6.34 11.79 -14.36
C PHE A 303 -6.09 12.87 -13.31
N PHE A 304 -4.87 12.94 -12.78
CA PHE A 304 -4.49 13.95 -11.80
C PHE A 304 -4.38 15.33 -12.45
N TYR A 305 -3.73 15.42 -13.62
CA TYR A 305 -3.60 16.65 -14.38
C TYR A 305 -4.96 17.20 -14.81
N GLN A 306 -5.83 16.35 -15.38
CA GLN A 306 -7.20 16.75 -15.74
C GLN A 306 -7.99 17.24 -14.52
N TRP A 307 -7.81 16.61 -13.36
CA TRP A 307 -8.43 17.07 -12.13
C TRP A 307 -7.86 18.43 -11.69
N LEU A 308 -6.54 18.65 -11.75
CA LEU A 308 -5.94 19.95 -11.42
C LEU A 308 -6.48 21.07 -12.30
N GLN A 309 -6.61 20.84 -13.61
CA GLN A 309 -7.20 21.80 -14.55
C GLN A 309 -8.65 22.17 -14.19
N SER A 310 -9.41 21.23 -13.62
CA SER A 310 -10.77 21.52 -13.13
C SER A 310 -10.79 22.36 -11.83
N GLN A 311 -9.68 22.42 -11.09
CA GLN A 311 -9.60 23.01 -9.76
C GLN A 311 -8.92 24.38 -9.72
N PHE A 312 -8.08 24.69 -10.71
CA PHE A 312 -7.23 25.87 -10.77
C PHE A 312 -7.31 26.52 -12.15
N LYS A 313 -7.07 27.83 -12.20
CA LYS A 313 -7.15 28.59 -13.46
C LYS A 313 -5.97 28.29 -14.39
N GLU A 314 -4.79 28.09 -13.81
CA GLU A 314 -3.54 27.90 -14.55
C GLU A 314 -2.79 26.70 -13.96
N VAL A 315 -2.49 25.73 -14.81
CA VAL A 315 -1.79 24.50 -14.45
C VAL A 315 -0.68 24.25 -15.45
N ASN A 316 0.56 24.27 -14.97
CA ASN A 316 1.77 24.10 -15.75
C ASN A 316 2.37 22.72 -15.49
N ILE A 317 3.03 22.18 -16.52
CA ILE A 317 3.78 20.92 -16.44
C ILE A 317 5.27 21.26 -16.41
N THR A 318 6.01 20.52 -15.59
CA THR A 318 7.48 20.49 -15.60
C THR A 318 7.95 19.05 -15.73
N TYR A 319 9.18 18.86 -16.22
CA TYR A 319 9.75 17.52 -16.39
C TYR A 319 10.88 17.26 -15.39
N GLY A 320 11.06 15.99 -15.01
CA GLY A 320 12.05 15.60 -14.01
C GLY A 320 13.50 15.82 -14.40
N TYR A 321 13.82 15.96 -15.70
CA TYR A 321 15.17 16.32 -16.13
C TYR A 321 15.48 17.80 -15.84
N GLU A 322 14.50 18.69 -16.01
CA GLU A 322 14.63 20.13 -15.74
C GLU A 322 14.91 20.38 -14.26
N THR A 323 14.18 19.69 -13.37
CA THR A 323 14.40 19.82 -11.93
C THR A 323 15.75 19.24 -11.50
N LYS A 324 16.20 18.16 -12.15
CA LYS A 324 17.51 17.55 -11.91
C LYS A 324 18.65 18.48 -12.34
N GLU A 325 18.54 19.11 -13.51
CA GLU A 325 19.54 20.06 -14.02
C GLU A 325 19.68 21.26 -13.09
N LYS A 326 18.56 21.89 -12.71
CA LYS A 326 18.54 22.98 -11.72
C LYS A 326 19.16 22.58 -10.38
N ARG A 327 18.98 21.33 -9.96
CA ARG A 327 19.58 20.81 -8.71
C ARG A 327 21.10 20.65 -8.83
N LEU A 328 21.58 20.15 -9.97
CA LEU A 328 23.00 19.88 -10.22
C LEU A 328 23.79 21.17 -10.40
N SER A 329 23.25 22.16 -11.12
CA SER A 329 23.90 23.47 -11.30
C SER A 329 24.14 24.19 -9.98
N GLN A 330 23.32 23.92 -8.95
CA GLN A 330 23.39 24.54 -7.63
C GLN A 330 23.94 23.60 -6.53
N GLN A 331 24.42 22.41 -6.89
CA GLN A 331 24.99 21.42 -5.96
C GLN A 331 24.07 21.04 -4.78
N LEU A 332 22.76 20.97 -5.02
CA LEU A 332 21.79 20.73 -3.95
C LEU A 332 21.51 19.25 -3.72
N SER A 333 21.33 18.87 -2.46
CA SER A 333 20.90 17.51 -2.11
C SER A 333 19.44 17.26 -2.52
N LYS A 334 19.14 16.03 -2.95
CA LYS A 334 17.79 15.64 -3.36
C LYS A 334 16.83 15.62 -2.17
N SER A 335 15.73 16.36 -2.26
CA SER A 335 14.62 16.33 -1.31
C SER A 335 13.30 16.57 -2.04
N HIS A 336 12.25 15.84 -1.68
CA HIS A 336 10.92 16.00 -2.29
C HIS A 336 10.36 17.42 -2.12
N THR A 337 10.64 18.08 -1.00
CA THR A 337 10.17 19.46 -0.77
C THR A 337 10.94 20.49 -1.58
N LEU A 338 12.23 20.21 -1.84
CA LEU A 338 13.06 21.04 -2.71
C LEU A 338 12.61 20.88 -4.17
N ASP A 339 12.41 19.65 -4.61
CA ASP A 339 11.94 19.35 -5.97
C ASP A 339 10.59 20.02 -6.22
N ALA A 340 9.65 19.90 -5.28
CA ALA A 340 8.39 20.63 -5.32
C ALA A 340 8.55 22.16 -5.34
N TYR A 341 9.56 22.72 -4.67
CA TYR A 341 9.82 24.16 -4.71
C TYR A 341 10.36 24.59 -6.07
N LEU A 342 11.37 23.88 -6.60
CA LEU A 342 11.96 24.12 -7.92
C LEU A 342 10.93 23.99 -9.06
N ILE A 343 10.00 23.04 -8.97
CA ILE A 343 8.89 22.88 -9.92
C ILE A 343 8.03 24.15 -10.00
N SER A 344 7.83 24.82 -8.87
CA SER A 344 7.09 26.07 -8.86
C SER A 344 7.94 27.27 -9.25
N LEU A 345 9.26 27.21 -9.14
CA LEU A 345 10.14 28.39 -9.25
C LEU A 345 10.39 28.73 -10.72
N GLU A 346 10.06 29.97 -11.09
CA GLU A 346 10.31 30.50 -12.43
C GLU A 346 11.78 30.94 -12.56
N GLU A 347 12.31 31.61 -11.54
CA GLU A 347 13.71 32.02 -11.44
C GLU A 347 14.63 30.84 -11.05
N GLU A 348 15.92 30.99 -11.31
CA GLU A 348 16.91 29.98 -10.92
C GLU A 348 17.38 30.15 -9.47
N ILE A 349 17.16 31.30 -8.84
CA ILE A 349 17.71 31.59 -7.50
C ILE A 349 16.73 31.13 -6.42
N ILE A 350 17.19 30.24 -5.53
CA ILE A 350 16.42 29.80 -4.37
C ILE A 350 16.32 30.93 -3.35
N HIS A 351 15.09 31.28 -2.98
CA HIS A 351 14.87 32.27 -1.94
C HIS A 351 15.39 31.79 -0.57
N PRO A 352 16.19 32.58 0.18
CA PRO A 352 16.82 32.14 1.43
C PRO A 352 15.85 31.60 2.49
N GLU A 353 14.62 32.13 2.54
CA GLU A 353 13.59 31.62 3.46
C GLU A 353 13.23 30.14 3.27
N PHE A 354 13.51 29.54 2.11
CA PHE A 354 13.30 28.10 1.90
C PHE A 354 14.03 27.27 2.96
N TYR A 355 15.30 27.59 3.22
CA TYR A 355 16.13 26.87 4.19
C TYR A 355 15.69 27.08 5.63
N ASN A 356 15.03 28.21 5.92
CA ASN A 356 14.49 28.52 7.24
C ASN A 356 13.12 27.88 7.50
N PHE A 357 12.48 27.29 6.48
CA PHE A 357 11.14 26.75 6.58
C PHE A 357 11.17 25.24 6.88
N VAL A 358 10.71 24.85 8.08
CA VAL A 358 10.57 23.43 8.44
C VAL A 358 9.33 22.83 7.76
N PRO A 359 9.47 21.78 6.93
CA PRO A 359 8.32 21.19 6.23
C PRO A 359 7.30 20.54 7.16
N TYR A 360 6.03 20.67 6.81
CA TYR A 360 4.96 19.91 7.45
C TYR A 360 4.98 18.46 6.98
N ARG A 361 5.33 17.54 7.89
CA ARG A 361 5.26 16.10 7.64
C ARG A 361 3.83 15.59 7.78
N PHE A 362 3.31 14.97 6.74
CA PHE A 362 2.04 14.27 6.76
C PHE A 362 2.27 12.78 6.60
N GLN A 363 1.50 11.99 7.34
CA GLN A 363 1.45 10.55 7.15
C GLN A 363 0.02 10.13 6.87
N GLN A 364 -0.13 9.22 5.90
CA GLN A 364 -1.42 8.69 5.53
C GLN A 364 -1.78 7.44 6.35
N PHE A 365 -2.93 7.49 7.00
CA PHE A 365 -3.48 6.41 7.81
C PHE A 365 -4.78 5.87 7.23
N ARG A 366 -5.05 4.59 7.54
CA ARG A 366 -6.31 3.94 7.17
C ARG A 366 -7.47 4.45 8.04
N ARG A 367 -8.40 5.21 7.44
CA ARG A 367 -9.60 5.73 8.14
C ARG A 367 -10.54 4.63 8.66
N HIS A 368 -10.75 3.59 7.86
CA HIS A 368 -11.75 2.57 8.15
C HIS A 368 -11.19 1.15 8.07
N ASN A 369 -11.36 0.41 9.17
CA ASN A 369 -11.25 -1.04 9.17
C ASN A 369 -12.60 -1.68 9.51
N ARG A 370 -13.31 -2.16 8.50
CA ARG A 370 -14.64 -2.80 8.63
C ARG A 370 -14.55 -4.30 8.89
N GLN A 371 -13.38 -4.81 9.26
CA GLN A 371 -13.17 -6.22 9.56
C GLN A 371 -13.77 -6.56 10.94
N LEU A 372 -14.74 -7.46 10.97
CA LEU A 372 -15.40 -7.92 12.21
C LEU A 372 -14.51 -8.88 13.02
N ILE A 373 -13.77 -9.75 12.33
CA ILE A 373 -12.90 -10.75 12.95
C ILE A 373 -11.49 -10.18 13.00
N TYR A 374 -11.01 -9.80 14.17
CA TYR A 374 -9.66 -9.27 14.36
C TYR A 374 -8.59 -10.32 14.05
N ALA A 375 -8.72 -11.52 14.61
CA ALA A 375 -7.78 -12.61 14.39
C ALA A 375 -8.48 -13.96 14.31
N LEU A 376 -7.88 -14.88 13.56
CA LEU A 376 -8.21 -16.30 13.58
C LEU A 376 -7.07 -17.02 14.30
N ARG A 377 -7.36 -17.60 15.46
CA ARG A 377 -6.38 -18.41 16.19
C ARG A 377 -6.52 -19.86 15.76
N ASP A 378 -5.39 -20.49 15.53
CA ASP A 378 -5.33 -21.88 15.13
C ASP A 378 -5.60 -22.82 16.30
N ARG A 379 -6.01 -24.05 15.98
CA ARG A 379 -6.17 -25.09 16.98
C ARG A 379 -4.79 -25.53 17.44
N ASN A 380 -4.57 -25.58 18.75
CA ASN A 380 -3.33 -26.05 19.34
C ASN A 380 -3.60 -27.33 20.16
N TYR A 381 -2.64 -28.23 20.16
CA TYR A 381 -2.59 -29.40 21.03
C TYR A 381 -1.39 -29.24 21.95
N LYS A 382 -1.63 -29.37 23.25
CA LYS A 382 -0.59 -29.19 24.26
C LYS A 382 -0.36 -30.45 25.06
N LEU A 383 0.91 -30.71 25.38
CA LEU A 383 1.33 -31.64 26.41
C LEU A 383 1.96 -30.78 27.52
N GLY A 384 1.34 -30.73 28.69
CA GLY A 384 1.70 -29.75 29.72
C GLY A 384 1.57 -28.30 29.22
N LYS A 385 2.67 -27.52 29.28
CA LYS A 385 2.70 -26.11 28.84
C LYS A 385 2.99 -25.94 27.35
N ASP A 386 3.60 -26.94 26.72
CA ASP A 386 4.15 -26.87 25.37
C ASP A 386 3.13 -27.20 24.28
N ILE A 387 3.20 -26.45 23.17
CA ILE A 387 2.38 -26.72 21.99
C ILE A 387 3.08 -27.78 21.14
N VAL A 388 2.64 -29.02 21.20
CA VAL A 388 3.26 -30.13 20.45
C VAL A 388 2.75 -30.21 19.01
N ALA A 389 1.48 -29.90 18.76
CA ALA A 389 0.91 -29.91 17.41
C ALA A 389 -0.08 -28.76 17.15
N LYS A 390 -0.27 -28.43 15.87
CA LYS A 390 -1.22 -27.40 15.41
C LYS A 390 -2.12 -27.89 14.28
N ASN A 391 -3.42 -27.60 14.39
CA ASN A 391 -4.45 -28.03 13.45
C ASN A 391 -4.54 -29.56 13.28
N ARG A 392 -5.66 -30.07 12.73
CA ARG A 392 -5.80 -31.51 12.48
C ARG A 392 -4.87 -31.98 11.35
N ASN A 393 -4.87 -31.21 10.26
CA ASN A 393 -4.00 -31.44 9.11
C ASN A 393 -3.11 -30.21 8.92
N LYS A 394 -1.90 -30.42 8.40
CA LYS A 394 -0.91 -29.35 8.22
C LYS A 394 -1.45 -28.30 7.25
N LYS A 395 -1.39 -27.03 7.67
CA LYS A 395 -1.65 -25.91 6.77
C LYS A 395 -0.39 -25.59 5.97
N THR A 396 -0.56 -25.03 4.79
CA THR A 396 0.56 -24.54 3.99
C THR A 396 1.33 -23.45 4.74
N GLY A 397 2.66 -23.61 4.84
CA GLY A 397 3.54 -22.72 5.60
C GLY A 397 3.53 -22.93 7.12
N GLN A 398 2.84 -23.96 7.63
CA GLN A 398 2.90 -24.32 9.05
C GLN A 398 4.21 -25.04 9.34
N THR A 399 5.00 -24.49 10.28
CA THR A 399 6.28 -25.08 10.71
C THR A 399 6.08 -26.21 11.70
N LYS A 400 5.30 -26.00 12.76
CA LYS A 400 4.95 -27.06 13.72
C LYS A 400 4.13 -28.17 13.06
N GLU A 401 4.29 -29.37 13.55
CA GLU A 401 3.56 -30.54 13.08
C GLU A 401 2.05 -30.39 13.23
N SER A 402 1.32 -31.06 12.35
CA SER A 402 -0.12 -31.25 12.54
C SER A 402 -0.42 -32.44 13.44
N LEU A 403 -1.64 -32.50 13.99
CA LEU A 403 -2.04 -33.66 14.80
C LEU A 403 -1.85 -34.98 14.02
N HIS A 404 -2.17 -34.99 12.72
CA HIS A 404 -2.00 -36.16 11.89
C HIS A 404 -0.53 -36.61 11.79
N GLU A 405 0.40 -35.68 11.57
CA GLU A 405 1.84 -35.98 11.52
C GLU A 405 2.36 -36.43 12.88
N PHE A 406 1.92 -35.76 13.96
CA PHE A 406 2.31 -36.10 15.32
C PHE A 406 1.85 -37.51 15.72
N ILE A 407 0.63 -37.91 15.34
CA ILE A 407 0.14 -39.28 15.58
C ILE A 407 0.93 -40.31 14.77
N LEU A 408 1.32 -39.99 13.53
CA LEU A 408 2.13 -40.88 12.71
C LEU A 408 3.52 -41.10 13.32
N ASP A 409 4.09 -40.09 13.99
CA ASP A 409 5.39 -40.20 14.66
C ASP A 409 5.31 -40.86 16.05
N LYS A 410 4.35 -40.44 16.89
CA LYS A 410 4.27 -40.82 18.32
C LYS A 410 3.27 -41.93 18.63
N GLY A 411 2.50 -42.39 17.64
CA GLY A 411 1.43 -43.37 17.82
C GLY A 411 0.15 -42.78 18.43
N ALA A 412 -0.97 -43.50 18.30
CA ALA A 412 -2.29 -43.00 18.72
C ALA A 412 -2.49 -42.99 20.25
N SER A 413 -1.67 -43.71 21.01
CA SER A 413 -1.74 -43.80 22.47
C SER A 413 -1.52 -42.46 23.17
N CYS A 414 -0.78 -41.53 22.55
CA CYS A 414 -0.51 -40.20 23.11
C CYS A 414 -1.71 -39.23 23.06
N LEU A 415 -2.85 -39.63 22.48
CA LEU A 415 -4.02 -38.75 22.35
C LEU A 415 -4.68 -38.41 23.69
N SER A 416 -4.67 -39.33 24.65
CA SER A 416 -5.31 -39.17 25.96
C SER A 416 -4.64 -38.09 26.82
N SER A 417 -3.34 -37.88 26.66
CA SER A 417 -2.56 -36.89 27.41
C SER A 417 -2.58 -35.48 26.79
N LEU A 418 -3.15 -35.31 25.59
CA LEU A 418 -3.16 -34.04 24.88
C LEU A 418 -4.34 -33.15 25.27
N LYS A 419 -4.04 -31.95 25.77
CA LYS A 419 -5.04 -30.91 25.99
C LYS A 419 -5.33 -30.15 24.70
N VAL A 420 -6.59 -30.18 24.26
CA VAL A 420 -7.02 -29.55 23.01
C VAL A 420 -7.50 -28.12 23.24
N TYR A 421 -6.87 -27.18 22.55
CA TYR A 421 -7.32 -25.79 22.50
C TYR A 421 -7.94 -25.52 21.12
N PRO A 422 -9.28 -25.39 21.03
CA PRO A 422 -9.96 -25.22 19.75
C PRO A 422 -9.54 -23.90 19.09
N GLY A 423 -9.52 -23.89 17.75
CA GLY A 423 -9.28 -22.65 17.01
C GLY A 423 -10.42 -21.66 17.24
N THR A 424 -10.09 -20.45 17.66
CA THR A 424 -11.07 -19.42 18.02
C THR A 424 -11.05 -18.25 17.04
N LYS A 425 -12.21 -17.60 16.90
CA LYS A 425 -12.32 -16.33 16.18
C LYS A 425 -12.30 -15.22 17.20
N VAL A 426 -11.28 -14.38 17.15
CA VAL A 426 -11.21 -13.19 17.98
C VAL A 426 -11.97 -12.09 17.25
N HIS A 427 -13.11 -11.69 17.82
CA HIS A 427 -13.87 -10.55 17.32
C HIS A 427 -13.16 -9.25 17.69
N ARG A 428 -13.29 -8.23 16.84
CA ARG A 428 -12.73 -6.93 17.16
C ARG A 428 -13.48 -6.33 18.34
N SER A 429 -12.76 -5.99 19.41
CA SER A 429 -13.30 -5.21 20.51
C SER A 429 -13.90 -3.91 19.96
N LYS A 430 -15.11 -3.56 20.40
CA LYS A 430 -15.76 -2.28 20.05
C LYS A 430 -15.14 -1.10 20.83
N PHE A 431 -14.24 -1.35 21.78
CA PHE A 431 -13.88 -0.40 22.85
C PHE A 431 -12.46 0.18 22.79
N ASP A 432 -11.82 0.17 21.61
CA ASP A 432 -10.56 0.90 21.46
C ASP A 432 -10.86 2.41 21.50
N LYS A 433 -10.53 3.08 22.63
CA LYS A 433 -10.74 4.53 22.85
C LYS A 433 -10.09 5.39 21.76
N PHE A 434 -8.90 5.00 21.31
CA PHE A 434 -8.13 5.64 20.24
C PHE A 434 -7.91 4.71 19.05
N ARG A 435 -7.69 5.29 17.88
CA ARG A 435 -7.37 4.58 16.64
C ARG A 435 -6.02 5.04 16.09
N ARG A 436 -5.37 4.18 15.30
CA ARG A 436 -4.17 4.57 14.54
C ARG A 436 -4.48 5.80 13.67
N GLY A 437 -3.65 6.82 13.78
CA GLY A 437 -3.79 8.13 13.12
C GLY A 437 -4.64 9.14 13.89
N ASP A 438 -5.19 8.81 15.06
CA ASP A 438 -5.83 9.82 15.92
C ASP A 438 -4.77 10.74 16.52
N THR A 439 -5.12 12.01 16.72
CA THR A 439 -4.25 12.99 17.37
C THR A 439 -4.64 13.13 18.83
N VAL A 440 -3.66 13.07 19.73
CA VAL A 440 -3.87 13.14 21.18
C VAL A 440 -2.92 14.13 21.84
N TYR A 441 -3.33 14.67 22.99
CA TYR A 441 -2.44 15.35 23.94
C TYR A 441 -1.95 14.35 24.99
N TYR A 442 -0.65 14.39 25.24
CA TYR A 442 0.00 13.74 26.37
C TYR A 442 1.02 14.73 26.95
N GLN A 443 0.96 14.99 28.26
CA GLN A 443 1.81 15.99 28.94
C GLN A 443 1.85 17.35 28.21
N LYS A 444 0.68 17.87 27.79
CA LYS A 444 0.51 19.12 27.02
C LYS A 444 1.20 19.15 25.63
N LYS A 445 1.80 18.04 25.18
CA LYS A 445 2.39 17.89 23.84
C LYS A 445 1.48 17.08 22.93
N ARG A 446 1.45 17.46 21.65
CA ARG A 446 0.61 16.84 20.62
C ARG A 446 1.34 15.65 20.01
N TYR A 447 0.66 14.50 19.95
CA TYR A 447 1.17 13.27 19.34
C TYR A 447 0.15 12.64 18.39
N VAL A 448 0.63 11.84 17.45
CA VAL A 448 -0.19 11.00 16.57
C VAL A 448 -0.08 9.54 16.99
N VAL A 449 -1.22 8.89 17.18
CA VAL A 449 -1.30 7.49 17.65
C VAL A 449 -0.83 6.53 16.56
N LYS A 450 0.20 5.74 16.85
CA LYS A 450 0.68 4.63 16.01
C LYS A 450 -0.18 3.39 16.17
N GLY A 451 -0.61 3.10 17.40
CA GLY A 451 -1.45 1.96 17.76
C GLY A 451 -1.32 1.58 19.23
N TYR A 452 -1.98 0.51 19.65
CA TYR A 452 -1.84 -0.05 20.99
C TYR A 452 -0.66 -1.02 21.06
N GLY A 453 -0.04 -1.10 22.24
CA GLY A 453 0.90 -2.17 22.59
C GLY A 453 0.22 -3.52 22.86
N GLU A 454 1.01 -4.54 23.20
CA GLU A 454 0.58 -5.95 23.30
C GLU A 454 -0.59 -6.21 24.26
N MET A 455 -0.77 -5.37 25.29
CA MET A 455 -1.83 -5.51 26.29
C MET A 455 -3.02 -4.57 26.09
N GLY A 456 -3.04 -3.74 25.04
CA GLY A 456 -4.19 -2.85 24.75
C GLY A 456 -4.41 -1.70 25.74
N ARG A 457 -3.54 -1.54 26.76
CA ARG A 457 -3.62 -0.47 27.77
C ARG A 457 -2.71 0.72 27.48
N SER A 458 -1.69 0.49 26.66
CA SER A 458 -0.69 1.50 26.31
C SER A 458 -0.75 1.86 24.83
N LEU A 459 -0.44 3.12 24.52
CA LEU A 459 -0.40 3.71 23.19
C LEU A 459 1.04 3.99 22.80
N GLY A 460 1.41 3.61 21.58
CA GLY A 460 2.61 4.09 20.93
C GLY A 460 2.30 5.31 20.08
N PHE A 461 3.25 6.24 20.01
CA PHE A 461 3.18 7.41 19.13
C PHE A 461 4.09 7.25 17.91
N VAL A 462 3.76 7.95 16.82
CA VAL A 462 4.61 7.98 15.63
C VAL A 462 5.91 8.72 15.96
N GLY A 463 7.05 8.13 15.61
CA GLY A 463 8.38 8.68 15.90
C GLY A 463 8.91 8.40 17.30
N GLU A 464 8.05 7.95 18.23
CA GLU A 464 8.43 7.65 19.60
C GLU A 464 8.66 6.14 19.82
N LYS A 465 9.65 5.81 20.65
CA LYS A 465 9.92 4.41 21.05
C LYS A 465 9.09 3.98 22.26
N LYS A 466 8.78 4.91 23.16
CA LYS A 466 8.10 4.63 24.43
C LYS A 466 6.59 4.52 24.23
N TYR A 467 5.98 3.63 25.00
CA TYR A 467 4.53 3.49 25.09
C TYR A 467 4.03 4.20 26.35
N VAL A 468 2.88 4.86 26.26
CA VAL A 468 2.26 5.59 27.38
C VAL A 468 0.89 5.03 27.70
N LEU A 469 0.39 5.22 28.91
CA LEU A 469 -0.92 4.69 29.29
C LEU A 469 -2.04 5.44 28.56
N ALA A 470 -2.97 4.70 27.94
CA ALA A 470 -4.05 5.29 27.14
C ALA A 470 -4.97 6.21 27.99
N LYS A 471 -5.06 5.98 29.30
CA LYS A 471 -5.87 6.80 30.22
C LYS A 471 -5.34 8.23 30.36
N GLU A 472 -4.03 8.43 30.21
CA GLU A 472 -3.35 9.73 30.36
C GLU A 472 -3.43 10.59 29.09
N CYS A 473 -3.92 10.01 27.99
CA CYS A 473 -4.05 10.70 26.72
C CYS A 473 -5.44 11.33 26.57
N LYS A 474 -5.49 12.57 26.05
CA LYS A 474 -6.73 13.27 25.68
C LYS A 474 -6.86 13.34 24.17
N LEU A 475 -8.00 12.93 23.61
CA LEU A 475 -8.25 13.00 22.17
C LEU A 475 -8.39 14.47 21.72
N ILE A 476 -7.67 14.84 20.67
CA ILE A 476 -7.77 16.16 20.01
C ILE A 476 -8.60 16.04 18.74
N ALA A 477 -8.21 15.12 17.85
CA ALA A 477 -8.83 14.97 16.55
C ALA A 477 -8.80 13.50 16.12
N LYS A 478 -9.90 13.05 15.51
CA LYS A 478 -9.97 11.71 14.90
C LYS A 478 -9.19 11.68 13.59
N ASN A 479 -8.71 10.49 13.24
CA ASN A 479 -7.99 10.22 12.00
C ASN A 479 -8.77 10.67 10.75
N THR A 480 -8.23 11.66 10.04
CA THR A 480 -8.80 12.21 8.78
C THR A 480 -8.28 11.51 7.52
N GLY A 481 -7.42 10.50 7.64
CA GLY A 481 -6.71 9.86 6.53
C GLY A 481 -5.31 10.45 6.39
N LEU A 482 -5.21 11.70 5.96
CA LEU A 482 -3.94 12.44 5.96
C LEU A 482 -3.82 13.26 7.24
N VAL A 483 -2.81 12.99 8.05
CA VAL A 483 -2.61 13.59 9.38
C VAL A 483 -1.20 14.18 9.45
N CYS A 484 -1.09 15.44 9.87
CA CYS A 484 0.22 16.07 10.10
C CYS A 484 0.83 15.51 11.38
N LEU A 485 2.11 15.12 11.35
CA LEU A 485 2.80 14.50 12.48
C LEU A 485 3.07 15.49 13.60
#